data_AF-A0A930UBR3-F1
#
_entry.id   AF-A0A930UBR3-F1
#
_cell.length_a   1.000
_cell.length_b   1.000
_cell.length_c   1.000
_cell.angle_alpha   90.00
_cell.angle_beta   90.00
_cell.angle_gamma   90.00
#
_symmetry.space_group_name_H-M   'P 1'
#
loop_
_entity.id
_entity.type
_entity.pdbx_description
1 polymer ?
#
loop_
_entity_poly.entity_id
_entity_poly.type
_entity_poly.pdbx_seq_one_letter_code
_entity_poly.pdbx_strand_id
1 'polypeptide(L)'
;MTKTEFVFKDLMVKEHLFYAYANLAMAHTAVDKNQTKYDRFNYIIRSKLYKGLLTGTMNIRTLFDDEKVKLSVGTKCNYCNSTEQLALDHILAQKLGGKDIGDNLIYACKSCNSSKGKKDLMEWMIFKGEDFLPLMIIRRYLKLVITYCQENNLMDLKISEIELDKIPFKLVLIPVKYPTPDKLRLI
;
A
#
# COMPACT_ATOMS: atom_id res chain seq x y z
N MET A 1 13.80 -15.76 17.00
CA MET A 1 13.52 -14.46 16.35
C MET A 1 14.81 -13.94 15.75
N THR A 2 14.81 -13.59 14.47
CA THR A 2 16.00 -13.07 13.77
C THR A 2 16.28 -11.61 14.17
N LYS A 3 17.53 -11.16 14.03
CA LYS A 3 17.93 -9.76 14.30
C LYS A 3 17.05 -8.74 13.54
N THR A 4 16.58 -9.11 12.34
CA THR A 4 15.69 -8.30 11.49
C THR A 4 14.27 -8.18 12.04
N GLU A 5 13.72 -9.24 12.64
CA GLU A 5 12.40 -9.20 13.30
C GLU A 5 12.40 -8.31 14.55
N PHE A 6 13.55 -8.23 15.24
CA PHE A 6 13.67 -7.39 16.44
C PHE A 6 13.69 -5.90 16.10
N VAL A 7 14.46 -5.50 15.07
CA VAL A 7 14.53 -4.10 14.60
C VAL A 7 13.16 -3.58 14.12
N PHE A 8 12.34 -4.45 13.53
CA PHE A 8 11.03 -4.06 13.03
C PHE A 8 10.01 -3.81 14.14
N LYS A 9 10.07 -4.60 15.23
CA LYS A 9 9.11 -4.51 16.35
C LYS A 9 9.27 -3.24 17.17
N ASP A 10 10.49 -2.71 17.28
CA ASP A 10 10.79 -1.49 18.02
C ASP A 10 10.52 -0.19 17.25
N LEU A 11 10.19 -0.28 15.97
CA LEU A 11 9.91 0.88 15.14
C LEU A 11 8.54 1.49 15.45
N MET A 12 8.42 2.81 15.38
CA MET A 12 7.13 3.49 15.50
C MET A 12 6.28 3.23 14.25
N VAL A 13 4.96 3.14 14.42
CA VAL A 13 4.01 2.94 13.30
C VAL A 13 4.17 4.04 12.25
N LYS A 14 4.28 5.31 12.66
CA LYS A 14 4.50 6.43 11.72
C LYS A 14 5.80 6.31 10.93
N GLU A 15 6.89 5.87 11.55
CA GLU A 15 8.19 5.71 10.88
C GLU A 15 8.08 4.63 9.80
N HIS A 16 7.41 3.52 10.12
CA HIS A 16 7.23 2.42 9.19
C HIS A 16 6.38 2.82 7.99
N LEU A 17 5.20 3.37 8.26
CA LEU A 17 4.23 3.71 7.22
C LEU A 17 4.71 4.86 6.34
N PHE A 18 5.33 5.89 6.91
CA PHE A 18 5.88 6.99 6.12
C PHE A 18 7.08 6.55 5.30
N TYR A 19 7.90 5.63 5.80
CA TYR A 19 8.99 5.06 5.01
C TYR A 19 8.46 4.21 3.85
N ALA A 20 7.46 3.36 4.09
CA ALA A 20 6.81 2.59 3.04
C ALA A 20 6.19 3.49 1.95
N TYR A 21 5.46 4.54 2.36
CA TYR A 21 4.85 5.51 1.44
C TYR A 21 5.90 6.33 0.67
N ALA A 22 7.03 6.67 1.30
CA ALA A 22 8.12 7.36 0.62
C ALA A 22 8.82 6.46 -0.43
N ASN A 23 9.00 5.18 -0.15
CA ASN A 23 9.52 4.21 -1.13
C ASN A 23 8.53 3.97 -2.28
N LEU A 24 7.22 3.97 -2.01
CA LEU A 24 6.20 3.96 -3.05
C LEU A 24 6.33 5.17 -3.97
N ALA A 25 6.46 6.38 -3.43
CA ALA A 25 6.57 7.60 -4.24
C ALA A 25 7.82 7.58 -5.14
N MET A 26 8.92 7.03 -4.62
CA MET A 26 10.14 6.75 -5.37
C MET A 26 9.89 5.76 -6.52
N ALA A 27 9.27 4.61 -6.22
CA ALA A 27 8.90 3.59 -7.20
C ALA A 27 7.99 4.16 -8.30
N HIS A 28 6.94 4.85 -7.90
CA HIS A 28 5.99 5.48 -8.81
C HIS A 28 6.68 6.48 -9.73
N THR A 29 7.54 7.35 -9.19
CA THR A 29 8.24 8.34 -10.02
C THR A 29 9.17 7.68 -11.03
N ALA A 30 9.83 6.59 -10.66
CA ALA A 30 10.71 5.87 -11.55
C ALA A 30 9.95 5.18 -12.70
N VAL A 31 8.80 4.56 -12.40
CA VAL A 31 7.94 3.93 -13.40
C VAL A 31 7.33 4.99 -14.33
N ASP A 32 6.84 6.10 -13.78
CA ASP A 32 6.27 7.22 -14.55
C ASP A 32 7.30 7.84 -15.54
N LYS A 33 8.57 7.83 -15.15
CA LYS A 33 9.70 8.26 -15.99
C LYS A 33 10.26 7.17 -16.91
N ASN A 34 9.60 6.00 -16.99
CA ASN A 34 10.05 4.85 -17.79
C ASN A 34 11.51 4.43 -17.50
N GLN A 35 11.94 4.54 -16.25
CA GLN A 35 13.29 4.12 -15.85
C GLN A 35 13.35 2.60 -15.72
N THR A 36 14.52 2.00 -15.91
CA THR A 36 14.75 0.56 -15.66
C THR A 36 15.43 0.29 -14.32
N LYS A 37 15.97 1.34 -13.68
CA LYS A 37 16.63 1.27 -12.37
C LYS A 37 16.42 2.57 -11.60
N TYR A 38 16.51 2.47 -10.27
CA TYR A 38 16.54 3.65 -9.42
C TYR A 38 17.86 4.41 -9.57
N ASP A 39 17.77 5.74 -9.54
CA ASP A 39 18.91 6.64 -9.56
C ASP A 39 18.88 7.60 -8.36
N ARG A 40 19.88 8.50 -8.29
CA ARG A 40 19.99 9.50 -7.23
C ARG A 40 18.73 10.36 -7.08
N PHE A 41 18.07 10.72 -8.18
CA PHE A 41 16.87 11.57 -8.15
C PHE A 41 15.72 10.87 -7.41
N ASN A 42 15.50 9.59 -7.70
CA ASN A 42 14.50 8.76 -7.02
C ASN A 42 14.74 8.69 -5.50
N TYR A 43 15.98 8.41 -5.09
CA TYR A 43 16.32 8.36 -3.66
C TYR A 43 16.21 9.72 -2.96
N ILE A 44 16.42 10.83 -3.68
CA ILE A 44 16.17 12.18 -3.17
C ILE A 44 14.68 12.38 -2.89
N ILE A 45 13.79 11.97 -3.81
CA ILE A 45 12.33 12.04 -3.61
C ILE A 45 11.93 11.27 -2.35
N ARG A 46 12.38 10.01 -2.23
CA ARG A 46 12.13 9.17 -1.04
C ARG A 46 12.57 9.88 0.24
N SER A 47 13.81 10.36 0.26
CA SER A 47 14.41 10.95 1.47
C SER A 47 13.72 12.25 1.89
N LYS A 48 13.42 13.13 0.93
CA LYS A 48 12.69 14.38 1.17
C LYS A 48 11.29 14.13 1.69
N LEU A 49 10.53 13.24 1.02
CA LEU A 49 9.16 12.92 1.43
C LEU A 49 9.13 12.29 2.82
N TYR A 50 9.99 11.30 3.10
CA TYR A 50 10.04 10.66 4.41
C TYR A 50 10.32 11.66 5.55
N LYS A 51 11.36 12.49 5.39
CA LYS A 51 11.69 13.54 6.37
C LYS A 51 10.56 14.56 6.50
N GLY A 52 9.94 14.95 5.39
CA GLY A 52 8.83 15.89 5.36
C GLY A 52 7.62 15.39 6.15
N LEU A 53 7.25 14.12 5.96
CA LEU A 53 6.14 13.49 6.68
C LEU A 53 6.43 13.35 8.18
N LEU A 54 7.65 12.93 8.57
CA LEU A 54 8.02 12.82 9.98
C LEU A 54 8.03 14.16 10.72
N THR A 55 8.45 15.23 10.04
CA THR A 55 8.52 16.58 10.62
C THR A 55 7.21 17.36 10.51
N GLY A 56 6.19 16.80 9.84
CA GLY A 56 4.93 17.49 9.58
C GLY A 56 5.02 18.63 8.54
N THR A 57 6.18 18.82 7.91
CA THR A 57 6.36 19.84 6.84
C THR A 57 5.76 19.41 5.51
N MET A 58 5.43 18.12 5.37
CA MET A 58 4.66 17.56 4.26
C MET A 58 3.53 16.69 4.80
N ASN A 59 2.45 16.57 4.04
CA ASN A 59 1.31 15.73 4.36
C ASN A 59 1.03 14.73 3.24
N ILE A 60 0.49 13.57 3.60
CA ILE A 60 -0.01 12.61 2.61
C ILE A 60 -1.26 13.22 1.97
N ARG A 61 -1.28 13.27 0.64
CA ARG A 61 -2.44 13.77 -0.12
C ARG A 61 -3.65 12.86 0.10
N THR A 62 -4.84 13.45 0.05
CA THR A 62 -6.12 12.73 0.11
C THR A 62 -6.25 11.66 -0.99
N LEU A 63 -7.25 10.79 -0.88
CA LEU A 63 -7.55 9.77 -1.90
C LEU A 63 -8.20 10.32 -3.18
N PHE A 64 -8.44 11.63 -3.26
CA PHE A 64 -9.12 12.24 -4.41
C PHE A 64 -8.42 11.99 -5.76
N ASP A 65 -7.09 12.11 -5.82
CA ASP A 65 -6.33 11.80 -7.04
C ASP A 65 -6.43 10.30 -7.39
N ASP A 66 -6.46 9.44 -6.38
CA ASP A 66 -6.57 7.99 -6.52
C ASP A 66 -7.97 7.60 -7.03
N GLU A 67 -9.01 8.32 -6.61
CA GLU A 67 -10.38 8.20 -7.15
C GLU A 67 -10.44 8.62 -8.61
N LYS A 68 -9.81 9.74 -8.99
CA LYS A 68 -9.74 10.17 -10.39
C LYS A 68 -9.10 9.10 -11.27
N VAL A 69 -7.99 8.51 -10.83
CA VAL A 69 -7.33 7.41 -11.55
C VAL A 69 -8.24 6.19 -11.62
N LYS A 70 -8.89 5.80 -10.51
CA LYS A 70 -9.84 4.67 -10.51
C LYS A 70 -10.96 4.85 -11.53
N LEU A 71 -11.49 6.06 -11.67
CA LEU A 71 -12.55 6.40 -12.62
C LEU A 71 -12.05 6.44 -14.08
N SER A 72 -10.81 6.87 -14.33
CA SER A 72 -10.27 6.97 -15.70
C SER A 72 -9.82 5.63 -16.29
N VAL A 73 -9.47 4.67 -15.43
CA VAL A 73 -8.95 3.35 -15.83
C VAL A 73 -10.02 2.44 -16.46
N GLY A 74 -11.30 2.76 -16.25
CA GLY A 74 -12.45 2.03 -16.80
C GLY A 74 -12.76 0.72 -16.07
N THR A 75 -13.69 -0.06 -16.64
CA THR A 75 -14.19 -1.31 -16.05
C THR A 75 -13.25 -2.48 -16.34
N LYS A 76 -12.19 -2.60 -15.54
CA LYS A 76 -11.29 -3.76 -15.52
C LYS A 76 -10.84 -4.10 -14.10
N CYS A 77 -10.35 -5.32 -13.91
CA CYS A 77 -9.77 -5.78 -12.67
C CYS A 77 -8.53 -4.95 -12.35
N ASN A 78 -8.53 -4.29 -11.19
CA ASN A 78 -7.43 -3.43 -10.76
C ASN A 78 -6.19 -4.22 -10.31
N TYR A 79 -6.29 -5.55 -10.23
CA TYR A 79 -5.13 -6.40 -9.90
C TYR A 79 -4.45 -6.94 -11.15
N CYS A 80 -5.21 -7.46 -12.12
CA CYS A 80 -4.67 -8.19 -13.28
C CYS A 80 -5.13 -7.68 -14.65
N ASN A 81 -5.86 -6.56 -14.72
CA ASN A 81 -6.39 -5.96 -15.94
C ASN A 81 -7.46 -6.76 -16.72
N SER A 82 -7.89 -7.95 -16.25
CA SER A 82 -9.01 -8.69 -16.86
C SER A 82 -10.29 -7.85 -16.91
N THR A 83 -11.04 -7.91 -17.99
CA THR A 83 -12.35 -7.24 -18.16
C THR A 83 -13.54 -8.16 -17.90
N GLU A 84 -13.29 -9.39 -17.47
CA GLU A 84 -14.31 -10.43 -17.34
C GLU A 84 -14.71 -10.67 -15.88
N GLN A 85 -16.00 -10.97 -15.67
CA GLN A 85 -16.55 -11.39 -14.37
C GLN A 85 -16.14 -10.46 -13.23
N LEU A 86 -16.32 -9.16 -13.45
CA LEU A 86 -15.94 -8.11 -12.50
C LEU A 86 -16.95 -8.02 -11.36
N ALA A 87 -16.43 -7.87 -10.16
CA ALA A 87 -17.18 -7.55 -8.95
C ALA A 87 -16.43 -6.46 -8.17
N LEU A 88 -17.09 -5.88 -7.17
CA LEU A 88 -16.42 -5.02 -6.21
C LEU A 88 -15.66 -5.87 -5.19
N ASP A 89 -14.45 -5.44 -4.85
CA ASP A 89 -13.62 -6.00 -3.78
C ASP A 89 -13.18 -4.88 -2.84
N HIS A 90 -13.07 -5.21 -1.56
CA HIS A 90 -12.58 -4.32 -0.51
C HIS A 90 -11.07 -4.47 -0.37
N ILE A 91 -10.29 -3.40 -0.54
CA ILE A 91 -8.82 -3.43 -0.37
C ILE A 91 -8.44 -3.89 1.03
N LEU A 92 -9.00 -3.24 2.06
CA LEU A 92 -9.02 -3.72 3.43
C LEU A 92 -10.25 -4.62 3.59
N ALA A 93 -10.05 -5.91 3.84
CA ALA A 93 -11.12 -6.88 3.89
C ALA A 93 -12.16 -6.51 4.96
N GLN A 94 -13.45 -6.48 4.57
CA GLN A 94 -14.55 -6.13 5.48
C GLN A 94 -14.60 -7.06 6.70
N LYS A 95 -14.31 -8.36 6.51
CA LYS A 95 -14.25 -9.36 7.60
C LYS A 95 -13.16 -9.07 8.64
N LEU A 96 -12.16 -8.26 8.30
CA LEU A 96 -11.11 -7.82 9.23
C LEU A 96 -11.38 -6.41 9.80
N GLY A 97 -12.52 -5.78 9.49
CA GLY A 97 -12.87 -4.44 9.94
C GLY A 97 -12.64 -3.33 8.90
N GLY A 98 -12.41 -3.68 7.63
CA GLY A 98 -12.38 -2.70 6.54
C GLY A 98 -13.74 -2.02 6.33
N LYS A 99 -13.74 -0.70 6.12
CA LYS A 99 -14.97 0.09 5.92
C LYS A 99 -15.61 -0.17 4.56
N ASP A 100 -16.94 -0.17 4.48
CA ASP A 100 -17.69 -0.28 3.22
C ASP A 100 -17.87 1.10 2.58
N ILE A 101 -16.80 1.65 2.01
CA ILE A 101 -16.75 2.99 1.42
C ILE A 101 -16.08 2.95 0.05
N GLY A 102 -16.43 3.90 -0.82
CA GLY A 102 -15.90 3.98 -2.18
C GLY A 102 -14.37 3.96 -2.27
N ASP A 103 -13.70 4.58 -1.30
CA ASP A 103 -12.23 4.61 -1.19
C ASP A 103 -11.60 3.22 -0.96
N ASN A 104 -12.33 2.32 -0.30
CA ASN A 104 -11.92 0.95 -0.04
C ASN A 104 -12.37 -0.02 -1.15
N LEU A 105 -13.19 0.43 -2.11
CA LEU A 105 -13.78 -0.41 -3.15
C LEU A 105 -13.09 -0.22 -4.51
N ILE A 106 -12.80 -1.35 -5.16
CA ILE A 106 -12.25 -1.43 -6.52
C ILE A 106 -12.91 -2.55 -7.32
N TYR A 107 -12.80 -2.51 -8.64
CA TYR A 107 -13.16 -3.66 -9.48
C TYR A 107 -12.09 -4.75 -9.41
N ALA A 108 -12.51 -5.99 -9.21
CA ALA A 108 -11.68 -7.18 -9.28
C ALA A 108 -12.42 -8.29 -10.06
N CYS A 109 -11.71 -9.04 -10.91
CA CYS A 109 -12.30 -10.22 -11.55
C CYS A 109 -12.54 -11.33 -10.52
N LYS A 110 -13.47 -12.23 -10.79
CA LYS A 110 -13.82 -13.37 -9.93
C LYS A 110 -12.59 -14.14 -9.44
N SER A 111 -11.63 -14.43 -10.32
CA SER A 111 -10.41 -15.17 -9.96
C SER A 111 -9.56 -14.45 -8.92
N CYS A 112 -9.29 -13.15 -9.11
CA CYS A 112 -8.51 -12.37 -8.13
C CYS A 112 -9.28 -12.19 -6.82
N ASN A 113 -10.56 -11.83 -6.90
CA ASN A 113 -11.41 -11.60 -5.74
C ASN A 113 -11.52 -12.86 -4.86
N SER A 114 -11.82 -14.02 -5.47
CA SER A 114 -11.89 -15.29 -4.74
C SER A 114 -10.53 -15.73 -4.17
N SER A 115 -9.43 -15.51 -4.89
CA SER A 115 -8.07 -15.83 -4.41
C SER A 115 -7.69 -15.00 -3.18
N LYS A 116 -8.03 -13.70 -3.20
CA LYS A 116 -7.80 -12.79 -2.07
C LYS A 116 -8.66 -13.19 -0.88
N GLY A 117 -9.97 -13.30 -1.09
CA GLY A 117 -10.93 -13.64 -0.04
C GLY A 117 -10.78 -12.69 1.15
N LYS A 118 -10.61 -13.26 2.35
CA LYS A 118 -10.49 -12.50 3.61
C LYS A 118 -9.06 -12.08 3.98
N LYS A 119 -8.06 -12.32 3.13
CA LYS A 119 -6.66 -11.99 3.44
C LYS A 119 -6.46 -10.48 3.44
N ASP A 120 -5.50 -10.02 4.24
CA ASP A 120 -4.91 -8.69 4.04
C ASP A 120 -4.28 -8.61 2.63
N LEU A 121 -4.27 -7.42 2.04
CA LEU A 121 -3.79 -7.25 0.66
C LEU A 121 -2.32 -7.64 0.50
N MET A 122 -1.45 -7.30 1.46
CA MET A 122 -0.02 -7.63 1.40
C MET A 122 0.19 -9.12 1.65
N GLU A 123 -0.57 -9.71 2.58
CA GLU A 123 -0.61 -11.16 2.77
C GLU A 123 -1.02 -11.89 1.48
N TRP A 124 -2.04 -11.39 0.77
CA TRP A 124 -2.48 -11.99 -0.48
C TRP A 124 -1.45 -11.86 -1.60
N MET A 125 -0.79 -10.71 -1.72
CA MET A 125 0.30 -10.51 -2.69
C MET A 125 1.41 -11.53 -2.49
N ILE A 126 1.83 -11.76 -1.23
CA ILE A 126 2.84 -12.77 -0.88
C ILE A 126 2.33 -14.18 -1.20
N PHE A 127 1.07 -14.50 -0.84
CA PHE A 127 0.46 -15.80 -1.10
C PHE A 127 0.39 -16.14 -2.59
N LYS A 128 0.10 -15.16 -3.44
CA LYS A 128 0.04 -15.30 -4.91
C LYS A 128 1.40 -15.62 -5.54
N GLY A 129 2.50 -15.34 -4.84
CA GLY A 129 3.85 -15.37 -5.43
C GLY A 129 4.03 -14.31 -6.53
N GLU A 130 3.20 -13.25 -6.54
CA GLU A 130 3.39 -12.13 -7.46
C GLU A 130 4.57 -11.27 -7.00
N ASP A 131 5.38 -10.79 -7.94
CA ASP A 131 6.51 -9.91 -7.63
C ASP A 131 6.04 -8.61 -6.95
N PHE A 132 4.95 -8.02 -7.45
CA PHE A 132 4.32 -6.82 -6.87
C PHE A 132 2.94 -6.53 -7.49
N LEU A 133 2.00 -6.06 -6.68
CA LEU A 133 0.73 -5.49 -7.18
C LEU A 133 0.95 -4.14 -7.89
N PRO A 134 0.00 -3.67 -8.71
CA PRO A 134 0.08 -2.33 -9.30
C PRO A 134 0.31 -1.24 -8.26
N LEU A 135 1.19 -0.29 -8.55
CA LEU A 135 1.59 0.75 -7.60
C LEU A 135 0.40 1.60 -7.13
N MET A 136 -0.60 1.83 -7.99
CA MET A 136 -1.80 2.57 -7.61
C MET A 136 -2.67 1.82 -6.59
N ILE A 137 -2.63 0.48 -6.58
CA ILE A 137 -3.32 -0.34 -5.58
C ILE A 137 -2.60 -0.28 -4.23
N ILE A 138 -1.28 -0.39 -4.24
CA ILE A 138 -0.46 -0.31 -3.02
C ILE A 138 -0.53 1.11 -2.43
N ARG A 139 -0.58 2.13 -3.28
CA ARG A 139 -0.81 3.53 -2.88
C ARG A 139 -2.11 3.69 -2.12
N ARG A 140 -3.21 3.19 -2.68
CA ARG A 140 -4.53 3.25 -2.07
C ARG A 140 -4.58 2.48 -0.75
N TYR A 141 -4.02 1.28 -0.71
CA TYR A 141 -3.87 0.49 0.51
C TYR A 141 -3.10 1.25 1.59
N LEU A 142 -1.91 1.79 1.29
CA LEU A 142 -1.11 2.54 2.25
C LEU A 142 -1.85 3.77 2.79
N LYS A 143 -2.57 4.49 1.94
CA LYS A 143 -3.38 5.63 2.36
C LYS A 143 -4.50 5.21 3.32
N LEU A 144 -5.23 4.13 3.01
CA LEU A 144 -6.27 3.58 3.89
C LEU A 144 -5.70 3.15 5.25
N VAL A 145 -4.55 2.46 5.24
CA VAL A 145 -3.83 2.03 6.46
C VAL A 145 -3.41 3.25 7.31
N ILE A 146 -2.80 4.26 6.68
CA ILE A 146 -2.34 5.46 7.38
C ILE A 146 -3.52 6.25 7.96
N THR A 147 -4.59 6.44 7.19
CA THR A 147 -5.81 7.09 7.67
C THR A 147 -6.39 6.32 8.87
N TYR A 148 -6.47 4.99 8.79
CA TYR A 148 -6.93 4.18 9.92
C TYR A 148 -6.04 4.37 11.16
N CYS A 149 -4.71 4.32 11.01
CA CYS A 149 -3.79 4.51 12.13
C CYS A 149 -3.87 5.92 12.73
N GLN A 150 -4.11 6.95 11.92
CA GLN A 150 -4.33 8.32 12.40
C GLN A 150 -5.65 8.44 13.17
N GLU A 151 -6.75 7.95 12.61
CA GLU A 151 -8.09 7.99 13.25
C GLU A 151 -8.14 7.23 14.59
N ASN A 152 -7.30 6.19 14.73
CA ASN A 152 -7.24 5.35 15.93
C ASN A 152 -6.03 5.66 16.84
N ASN A 153 -5.34 6.79 16.63
CA ASN A 153 -4.20 7.23 17.44
C ASN A 153 -3.05 6.21 17.56
N LEU A 154 -2.82 5.41 16.51
CA LEU A 154 -1.81 4.35 16.48
C LEU A 154 -0.44 4.85 16.01
N MET A 155 -0.35 6.05 15.44
CA MET A 155 0.85 6.55 14.75
C MET A 155 2.06 6.70 15.66
N ASP A 156 1.83 7.05 16.93
CA ASP A 156 2.86 7.27 17.95
C ASP A 156 3.10 6.05 18.85
N LEU A 157 2.60 4.88 18.45
CA LEU A 157 2.89 3.60 19.12
C LEU A 157 4.02 2.87 18.37
N LYS A 158 4.74 2.01 19.09
CA LYS A 158 5.61 1.01 18.48
C LYS A 158 4.77 -0.10 17.85
N ILE A 159 5.29 -0.70 16.79
CA ILE A 159 4.63 -1.84 16.13
C ILE A 159 4.41 -3.00 17.11
N SER A 160 5.33 -3.22 18.05
CA SER A 160 5.19 -4.24 19.10
C SER A 160 4.03 -4.03 20.06
N GLU A 161 3.55 -2.80 20.20
CA GLU A 161 2.46 -2.43 21.12
C GLU A 161 1.08 -2.62 20.47
N ILE A 162 1.03 -2.83 19.15
CA ILE A 162 -0.21 -3.04 18.42
C ILE A 162 -0.63 -4.50 18.53
N GLU A 163 -1.82 -4.74 19.09
CA GLU A 163 -2.50 -6.02 18.97
C GLU A 163 -2.92 -6.25 17.52
N LEU A 164 -2.11 -7.01 16.77
CA LEU A 164 -2.29 -7.20 15.33
C LEU A 164 -3.65 -7.82 14.94
N ASP A 165 -4.30 -8.54 15.85
CA ASP A 165 -5.63 -9.12 15.63
C ASP A 165 -6.78 -8.10 15.74
N LYS A 166 -6.49 -6.87 16.19
CA LYS A 166 -7.47 -5.79 16.35
C LYS A 166 -7.47 -4.77 15.20
N ILE A 167 -6.61 -4.95 14.20
CA ILE A 167 -6.50 -4.04 13.05
C ILE A 167 -6.79 -4.77 11.72
N PRO A 168 -7.32 -4.08 10.69
CA PRO A 168 -7.75 -4.72 9.44
C PRO A 168 -6.62 -5.10 8.47
N PHE A 169 -5.36 -4.97 8.89
CA PHE A 169 -4.17 -5.13 8.04
C PHE A 169 -2.98 -5.63 8.85
N LYS A 170 -1.95 -6.13 8.15
CA LYS A 170 -0.72 -6.65 8.78
C LYS A 170 0.44 -5.69 8.56
N LEU A 171 0.70 -4.80 9.54
CA LEU A 171 1.80 -3.81 9.48
C LEU A 171 3.14 -4.44 9.07
N VAL A 172 3.45 -5.63 9.60
CA VAL A 172 4.71 -6.34 9.33
C VAL A 172 4.89 -6.80 7.88
N LEU A 173 3.81 -6.87 7.10
CA LEU A 173 3.86 -7.30 5.70
C LEU A 173 3.93 -6.13 4.72
N ILE A 174 3.84 -4.90 5.20
CA ILE A 174 3.87 -3.71 4.34
C ILE A 174 5.26 -3.56 3.71
N PRO A 175 5.36 -3.47 2.37
CA PRO A 175 6.64 -3.46 1.69
C PRO A 175 7.37 -2.13 1.89
N VAL A 176 8.59 -2.22 2.40
CA VAL A 176 9.56 -1.10 2.49
C VAL A 176 10.68 -1.20 1.44
N LYS A 177 10.65 -2.26 0.62
CA LYS A 177 11.53 -2.47 -0.52
C LYS A 177 10.66 -2.76 -1.74
N TYR A 178 10.97 -2.08 -2.83
CA TYR A 178 10.27 -2.20 -4.09
C TYR A 178 11.23 -2.84 -5.12
N PRO A 179 10.75 -3.74 -5.99
CA PRO A 179 11.50 -4.23 -7.14
C PRO A 179 12.08 -3.09 -8.01
N THR A 180 12.96 -3.45 -8.96
CA THR A 180 13.42 -2.50 -9.96
C THR A 180 12.23 -1.99 -10.79
N PRO A 181 12.24 -0.72 -11.25
CA PRO A 181 11.08 -0.11 -11.90
C PRO A 181 10.55 -0.87 -13.13
N ASP A 182 11.41 -1.58 -13.87
CA ASP A 182 11.05 -2.42 -15.02
C ASP A 182 10.17 -3.63 -14.65
N LYS A 183 10.14 -4.02 -13.36
CA LYS A 183 9.28 -5.08 -12.82
C LYS A 183 7.98 -4.55 -12.21
N LEU A 184 7.78 -3.24 -12.25
CA LEU A 184 6.64 -2.57 -11.63
C LEU A 184 5.69 -2.03 -12.71
N ARG A 185 4.40 -1.93 -12.35
CA ARG A 185 3.38 -1.29 -13.19
C ARG A 185 2.56 -0.31 -12.36
N LEU A 186 2.11 0.78 -12.99
CA LEU A 186 1.25 1.77 -12.32
C LEU A 186 -0.15 1.21 -12.06
N ILE A 187 -0.77 0.64 -13.10
CA ILE A 187 -2.16 0.16 -13.15
C ILE A 187 -2.17 -1.29 -13.65
#